data_AF-A0A959JV40-F1
#
_entry.id   AF-A0A959JV40-F1
#
_cell.length_a   1.000
_cell.length_b   1.000
_cell.length_c   1.000
_cell.angle_alpha   90.00
_cell.angle_beta   90.00
_cell.angle_gamma   90.00
#
_symmetry.space_group_name_H-M   'P 1'
#
loop_
_entity.id
_entity.type
_entity.pdbx_description
1 polymer ?
#
loop_
_entity_poly.entity_id
_entity_poly.type
_entity_poly.pdbx_seq_one_letter_code
_entity_poly.pdbx_strand_id
1 'polypeptide(L)'
;MDSETIRILVILVLFAFIPLLYLLFYFIALKKSQKRSPWISDSQILKLMFEKPDRFLSAADLALDAQIPKKLAKRRLANLSLSGVIRSYFTDMGKTSYTLRPADSDLTFIAEPVSELTFEVLMDLFTRNNYQLTIARIIAGTGLSLAQVKKAIRDFKKDKVIYSMQDFQSNKVILLREPYRSNLASLNTPAIGEEKLNLETLRQEMMNRRQLSGSELVRRHDITADRAEDLLEQLADKMSLITEIDAKGERIYRLN
;
A
#
# COMPACT_ATOMS: atom_id res chain seq x y z
N MET A 1 23.27 -74.07 3.00
CA MET A 1 23.19 -72.66 3.40
C MET A 1 22.19 -72.62 4.53
N ASP A 2 22.64 -72.37 5.75
CA ASP A 2 21.82 -72.59 6.94
C ASP A 2 20.78 -71.48 7.08
N SER A 3 19.64 -71.79 7.69
CA SER A 3 18.53 -70.84 7.90
C SER A 3 19.02 -69.50 8.51
N GLU A 4 20.00 -69.57 9.41
CA GLU A 4 20.62 -68.39 10.03
C GLU A 4 21.40 -67.53 9.03
N THR A 5 22.13 -68.14 8.09
CA THR A 5 22.84 -67.39 7.04
C THR A 5 21.88 -66.66 6.10
N ILE A 6 20.72 -67.27 5.81
CA ILE A 6 19.67 -66.64 5.00
C ILE A 6 19.06 -65.44 5.73
N ARG A 7 18.78 -65.56 7.03
CA ARG A 7 18.23 -64.46 7.86
C ARG A 7 19.16 -63.25 7.91
N ILE A 8 20.44 -63.48 8.16
CA ILE A 8 21.45 -62.42 8.20
C ILE A 8 21.54 -61.71 6.85
N LEU A 9 21.54 -62.46 5.75
CA LEU A 9 21.60 -61.90 4.40
C LEU A 9 20.38 -61.01 4.08
N VAL A 10 19.18 -61.44 4.47
CA VAL A 10 17.94 -60.66 4.26
C VAL A 10 17.97 -59.34 5.05
N ILE A 11 18.43 -59.36 6.30
CA ILE A 11 18.54 -58.16 7.13
C ILE A 11 19.55 -57.17 6.51
N LEU A 12 20.68 -57.68 6.02
CA LEU A 12 21.74 -56.86 5.43
C LEU A 12 21.26 -56.19 4.12
N VAL A 13 20.52 -56.93 3.30
CA VAL A 13 19.88 -56.38 2.08
C VAL A 13 18.85 -55.31 2.43
N LEU A 14 17.96 -55.55 3.40
CA LEU A 14 16.97 -54.56 3.85
C LEU A 14 17.63 -53.29 4.40
N PHE A 15 18.68 -53.45 5.22
CA PHE A 15 19.41 -52.33 5.81
C PHE A 15 20.10 -51.47 4.75
N ALA A 16 20.58 -52.06 3.65
CA ALA A 16 21.13 -51.32 2.52
C ALA A 16 20.04 -50.67 1.63
N PHE A 17 18.89 -51.33 1.49
CA PHE A 17 17.84 -50.90 0.56
C PHE A 17 16.99 -49.74 1.10
N ILE A 18 16.72 -49.68 2.41
CA ILE A 18 15.95 -48.61 3.05
C ILE A 18 16.59 -47.22 2.87
N PRO A 19 17.89 -46.98 3.17
CA PRO A 19 18.50 -45.66 2.98
C PRO A 19 18.59 -45.28 1.50
N LEU A 20 18.73 -46.26 0.59
CA LEU A 20 18.71 -46.02 -0.85
C LEU A 20 17.34 -45.53 -1.32
N LEU A 21 16.26 -46.16 -0.86
CA LEU A 21 14.88 -45.71 -1.10
C LEU A 21 14.63 -44.31 -0.54
N TYR A 22 15.13 -44.05 0.68
CA TYR A 22 15.03 -42.73 1.29
C TYR A 22 15.73 -41.65 0.45
N LEU A 23 16.97 -41.91 0.01
CA LEU A 23 17.74 -41.03 -0.89
C LEU A 23 17.02 -40.81 -2.22
N LEU A 24 16.46 -41.87 -2.82
CA LEU A 24 15.70 -41.77 -4.06
C LEU A 24 14.49 -40.83 -3.91
N PHE A 25 13.71 -41.01 -2.85
CA PHE A 25 12.58 -40.12 -2.55
C PHE A 25 13.01 -38.68 -2.29
N TYR A 26 14.13 -38.48 -1.59
CA TYR A 26 14.72 -37.17 -1.37
C TYR A 26 15.09 -36.47 -2.69
N PHE A 27 15.76 -37.18 -3.62
CA PHE A 27 16.12 -36.62 -4.93
C PHE A 27 14.91 -36.35 -5.84
N ILE A 28 13.89 -37.21 -5.81
CA ILE A 28 12.64 -36.99 -6.56
C ILE A 28 11.91 -35.74 -6.02
N ALA A 29 11.92 -35.52 -4.71
CA ALA A 29 11.36 -34.33 -4.09
C ALA A 29 12.12 -33.05 -4.49
N LEU A 30 13.45 -33.12 -4.60
CA LEU A 30 14.31 -32.02 -5.08
C LEU A 30 14.06 -31.65 -6.55
N LYS A 31 13.93 -32.65 -7.45
CA LYS A 31 13.76 -32.40 -8.89
C LYS A 31 12.42 -31.79 -9.29
N LYS A 32 11.37 -31.92 -8.45
CA LYS A 32 10.08 -31.23 -8.70
C LYS A 32 10.14 -29.71 -8.55
N SER A 33 11.27 -29.14 -8.14
CA SER A 33 11.45 -27.70 -7.89
C SER A 33 11.89 -26.86 -9.10
N GLN A 34 12.23 -27.47 -10.25
CA GLN A 34 13.00 -26.78 -11.30
C GLN A 34 12.30 -26.52 -12.65
N LYS A 35 10.97 -26.62 -12.74
CA LYS A 35 10.25 -25.81 -13.74
C LYS A 35 9.81 -24.55 -13.01
N ARG A 36 10.56 -23.46 -13.20
CA ARG A 36 10.16 -22.11 -12.75
C ARG A 36 8.87 -21.75 -13.46
N SER A 37 7.75 -22.17 -12.87
CA SER A 37 6.43 -21.66 -13.20
C SER A 37 6.51 -20.13 -13.13
N PRO A 38 5.96 -19.40 -14.09
CA PRO A 38 5.90 -17.94 -14.00
C PRO A 38 5.34 -17.55 -12.63
N TRP A 39 6.12 -16.79 -11.86
CA TRP A 39 5.78 -16.44 -10.50
C TRP A 39 4.93 -15.17 -10.54
N ILE A 40 3.61 -15.33 -10.42
CA ILE A 40 2.71 -14.18 -10.28
C ILE A 40 2.85 -13.56 -8.88
N SER A 41 3.08 -12.25 -8.82
CA SER A 41 3.20 -11.50 -7.56
C SER A 41 1.86 -11.38 -6.83
N ASP A 42 1.90 -11.08 -5.52
CA ASP A 42 0.65 -10.87 -4.77
C ASP A 42 -0.14 -9.67 -5.30
N SER A 43 0.55 -8.59 -5.68
CA SER A 43 -0.07 -7.40 -6.29
C SER A 43 -0.73 -7.73 -7.63
N GLN A 44 -0.09 -8.55 -8.48
CA GLN A 44 -0.69 -9.01 -9.74
C GLN A 44 -1.95 -9.85 -9.51
N ILE A 45 -1.99 -10.69 -8.47
CA ILE A 45 -3.22 -11.43 -8.12
C ILE A 45 -4.35 -10.46 -7.75
N LEU A 46 -4.05 -9.43 -6.94
CA LEU A 46 -5.03 -8.41 -6.58
C LEU A 46 -5.49 -7.61 -7.81
N LYS A 47 -4.58 -7.29 -8.73
CA LYS A 47 -4.88 -6.60 -9.99
C LYS A 47 -5.81 -7.42 -10.88
N LEU A 48 -5.52 -8.71 -11.09
CA LEU A 48 -6.40 -9.61 -11.84
C LEU A 48 -7.82 -9.68 -11.23
N MET A 49 -7.91 -9.69 -9.90
CA MET A 49 -9.19 -9.69 -9.20
C MET A 49 -9.93 -8.36 -9.34
N PHE A 50 -9.19 -7.24 -9.32
CA PHE A 50 -9.73 -5.89 -9.47
C PHE A 50 -10.26 -5.63 -10.89
N GLU A 51 -9.58 -6.16 -11.91
CA GLU A 51 -9.92 -5.98 -13.33
C GLU A 51 -11.10 -6.86 -13.78
N LYS A 52 -11.47 -7.90 -13.01
CA LYS A 52 -12.61 -8.75 -13.34
C LYS A 52 -13.94 -8.03 -13.10
N PRO A 53 -14.91 -8.10 -14.04
CA PRO A 53 -16.21 -7.42 -13.90
C PRO A 53 -16.98 -7.81 -12.64
N ASP A 54 -16.95 -9.10 -12.27
CA ASP A 54 -17.61 -9.64 -11.09
C ASP A 54 -16.74 -9.52 -9.81
N ARG A 55 -15.47 -9.13 -9.95
CA ARG A 55 -14.45 -9.11 -8.89
C ARG A 55 -14.26 -10.43 -8.17
N PHE A 56 -14.64 -11.55 -8.79
CA PHE A 56 -14.40 -12.88 -8.25
C PHE A 56 -13.27 -13.58 -9.00
N LEU A 57 -12.46 -14.32 -8.25
CA LEU A 57 -11.36 -15.10 -8.79
C LEU A 57 -11.35 -16.47 -8.14
N SER A 58 -11.52 -17.53 -8.93
CA SER A 58 -11.32 -18.90 -8.45
C SER A 58 -9.87 -19.35 -8.63
N ALA A 59 -9.51 -20.45 -7.95
CA ALA A 59 -8.19 -21.05 -8.14
C ALA A 59 -7.98 -21.63 -9.56
N ALA A 60 -9.07 -21.92 -10.29
CA ALA A 60 -8.98 -22.37 -11.68
C ALA A 60 -8.69 -21.17 -12.61
N ASP A 61 -9.39 -20.05 -12.40
CA ASP A 61 -9.18 -18.83 -13.18
C ASP A 61 -7.76 -18.29 -13.01
N LEU A 62 -7.29 -18.19 -11.76
CA LEU A 62 -5.92 -17.75 -11.49
C LEU A 62 -4.88 -18.69 -12.11
N ALA A 63 -5.14 -20.00 -12.13
CA ALA A 63 -4.23 -20.97 -12.73
C ALA A 63 -4.15 -20.79 -14.26
N LEU A 64 -5.28 -20.49 -14.89
CA LEU A 64 -5.38 -20.21 -16.32
C LEU A 64 -4.68 -18.88 -16.65
N ASP A 65 -5.09 -17.79 -16.00
CA ASP A 65 -4.65 -16.42 -16.28
C ASP A 65 -3.15 -16.25 -16.02
N ALA A 66 -2.63 -16.85 -14.94
CA ALA A 66 -1.21 -16.77 -14.57
C ALA A 66 -0.35 -17.92 -15.11
N GLN A 67 -0.94 -18.88 -15.84
CA GLN A 67 -0.26 -20.08 -16.33
C GLN A 67 0.50 -20.84 -15.23
N ILE A 68 -0.12 -20.98 -14.04
CA ILE A 68 0.45 -21.66 -12.87
C ILE A 68 -0.33 -22.93 -12.51
N PRO A 69 0.28 -23.91 -11.83
CA PRO A 69 -0.46 -25.09 -11.36
C PRO A 69 -1.64 -24.71 -10.44
N LYS A 70 -2.81 -25.30 -10.66
CA LYS A 70 -4.03 -25.08 -9.84
C LYS A 70 -3.79 -25.26 -8.34
N LYS A 71 -2.93 -26.21 -7.95
CA LYS A 71 -2.53 -26.42 -6.54
C LYS A 71 -1.79 -25.21 -5.97
N LEU A 72 -0.92 -24.57 -6.77
CA LEU A 72 -0.21 -23.36 -6.38
C LEU A 72 -1.18 -22.18 -6.28
N ALA A 73 -2.05 -21.97 -7.28
CA ALA A 73 -3.08 -20.94 -7.26
C ALA A 73 -3.97 -21.05 -6.02
N LYS A 74 -4.48 -22.26 -5.71
CA LYS A 74 -5.28 -22.53 -4.49
C LYS A 74 -4.52 -22.14 -3.22
N ARG A 75 -3.25 -22.52 -3.10
CA ARG A 75 -2.42 -22.18 -1.93
C ARG A 75 -2.20 -20.68 -1.80
N ARG A 76 -1.96 -19.97 -2.90
CA ARG A 76 -1.72 -18.52 -2.91
C ARG A 76 -2.98 -17.76 -2.47
N LEU A 77 -4.13 -18.09 -3.05
CA LEU A 77 -5.43 -17.50 -2.69
C LEU A 77 -5.81 -17.81 -1.24
N ALA A 78 -5.65 -19.06 -0.80
CA ALA A 78 -5.90 -19.44 0.60
C ALA A 78 -5.01 -18.64 1.57
N ASN A 79 -3.73 -18.45 1.26
CA ASN A 79 -2.81 -17.67 2.10
C ASN A 79 -3.22 -16.19 2.18
N LEU A 80 -3.60 -15.57 1.05
CA LEU A 80 -4.11 -14.20 1.01
C LEU A 80 -5.41 -14.07 1.83
N SER A 81 -6.31 -15.04 1.71
CA SER A 81 -7.58 -15.07 2.43
C SER A 81 -7.38 -15.21 3.95
N LEU A 82 -6.56 -16.17 4.38
CA LEU A 82 -6.23 -16.38 5.80
C LEU A 82 -5.51 -15.17 6.41
N SER A 83 -4.80 -14.41 5.59
CA SER A 83 -4.12 -13.18 6.00
C SER A 83 -5.05 -11.96 6.07
N GLY A 84 -6.32 -12.13 5.70
CA GLY A 84 -7.30 -11.06 5.66
C GLY A 84 -7.12 -10.09 4.50
N VAL A 85 -6.36 -10.44 3.46
CA VAL A 85 -6.16 -9.59 2.26
C VAL A 85 -7.38 -9.66 1.35
N ILE A 86 -7.93 -10.86 1.17
CA ILE A 86 -9.10 -11.14 0.34
C ILE A 86 -10.13 -11.92 1.17
N ARG A 87 -11.36 -12.02 0.68
CA ARG A 87 -12.43 -12.83 1.28
C ARG A 87 -12.69 -14.06 0.44
N SER A 88 -12.93 -15.19 1.10
CA SER A 88 -13.38 -16.42 0.46
C SER A 88 -14.89 -16.60 0.60
N TYR A 89 -15.52 -17.10 -0.46
CA TYR A 89 -16.92 -17.50 -0.50
C TYR A 89 -17.02 -18.93 -0.98
N PHE A 90 -17.96 -19.68 -0.43
CA PHE A 90 -18.29 -21.03 -0.89
C PHE A 90 -19.56 -20.94 -1.72
N THR A 91 -19.52 -21.51 -2.91
CA THR A 91 -20.69 -21.70 -3.77
C THR A 91 -21.43 -22.96 -3.35
N ASP A 92 -22.72 -23.06 -3.69
CA ASP A 92 -23.55 -24.24 -3.43
C ASP A 92 -22.98 -25.52 -4.06
N MET A 93 -22.14 -25.37 -5.10
CA MET A 93 -21.43 -26.46 -5.78
C MET A 93 -20.11 -26.85 -5.08
N GLY A 94 -19.84 -26.35 -3.87
CA GLY A 94 -18.62 -26.63 -3.11
C GLY A 94 -17.35 -26.00 -3.68
N LYS A 95 -17.46 -25.10 -4.67
CA LYS A 95 -16.31 -24.36 -5.20
C LYS A 95 -16.06 -23.11 -4.37
N THR A 96 -14.79 -22.83 -4.08
CA THR A 96 -14.36 -21.61 -3.39
C THR A 96 -14.00 -20.53 -4.40
N SER A 97 -14.65 -19.38 -4.29
CA SER A 97 -14.30 -18.15 -5.01
C SER A 97 -13.74 -17.13 -4.03
N TYR A 98 -12.87 -16.25 -4.53
CA TYR A 98 -12.23 -15.21 -3.74
C TYR A 98 -12.54 -13.83 -4.31
N THR A 99 -12.64 -12.82 -3.47
CA THR A 99 -12.88 -11.43 -3.90
C THR A 99 -12.17 -10.44 -2.96
N LEU A 100 -11.97 -9.21 -3.44
CA LEU A 100 -11.46 -8.11 -2.63
C LEU A 100 -12.45 -7.77 -1.52
N ARG A 101 -11.94 -7.26 -0.40
CA ARG A 101 -12.83 -6.77 0.67
C ARG A 101 -13.50 -5.47 0.23
N PRO A 102 -14.69 -5.11 0.77
CA PRO A 102 -15.36 -3.86 0.42
C PRO A 102 -14.50 -2.60 0.64
N ALA A 103 -13.68 -2.60 1.70
CA ALA A 103 -12.72 -1.54 2.01
C ALA A 103 -11.57 -1.39 0.99
N ASP A 104 -11.43 -2.36 0.08
CA ASP A 104 -10.40 -2.43 -0.95
C ASP A 104 -11.04 -2.36 -2.36
N SER A 105 -12.17 -1.67 -2.49
CA SER A 105 -12.90 -1.54 -3.75
C SER A 105 -12.27 -0.52 -4.72
N ASP A 106 -11.34 0.28 -4.23
CA ASP A 106 -10.69 1.44 -4.85
C ASP A 106 -9.15 1.33 -4.81
N LEU A 107 -8.60 0.13 -4.96
CA LEU A 107 -7.15 -0.10 -4.91
C LEU A 107 -6.40 0.69 -5.99
N THR A 108 -5.35 1.40 -5.57
CA THR A 108 -4.37 2.02 -6.47
C THR A 108 -3.16 1.11 -6.63
N PHE A 109 -2.85 0.74 -7.87
CA PHE A 109 -1.70 -0.10 -8.21
C PHE A 109 -0.55 0.76 -8.71
N ILE A 110 0.65 0.57 -8.14
CA ILE A 110 1.84 1.22 -8.68
C ILE A 110 2.38 0.46 -9.90
N ALA A 111 3.03 1.19 -10.80
CA ALA A 111 3.62 0.61 -12.00
C ALA A 111 4.87 -0.24 -11.68
N GLU A 112 5.73 0.27 -10.80
CA GLU A 112 7.01 -0.36 -10.44
C GLU A 112 7.04 -0.72 -8.95
N PRO A 113 7.31 -1.99 -8.57
CA PRO A 113 7.40 -2.38 -7.18
C PRO A 113 8.53 -1.66 -6.45
N VAL A 114 8.27 -1.22 -5.21
CA VAL A 114 9.33 -0.74 -4.32
C VAL A 114 10.11 -1.92 -3.74
N SER A 115 11.36 -1.70 -3.36
CA SER A 115 12.22 -2.74 -2.77
C SER A 115 11.82 -3.09 -1.33
N GLU A 116 11.40 -2.09 -0.55
CA GLU A 116 11.06 -2.22 0.86
C GLU A 116 9.97 -1.22 1.29
N LEU A 117 9.22 -1.57 2.34
CA LEU A 117 8.24 -0.68 2.98
C LEU A 117 8.96 0.17 4.02
N THR A 118 9.54 1.30 3.60
CA THR A 118 10.16 2.27 4.51
C THR A 118 9.11 3.12 5.24
N PHE A 119 9.54 3.90 6.22
CA PHE A 119 8.65 4.80 6.96
C PHE A 119 8.02 5.85 6.04
N GLU A 120 8.81 6.43 5.12
CA GLU A 120 8.37 7.44 4.15
C GLU A 120 7.32 6.87 3.21
N VAL A 121 7.55 5.68 2.66
CA VAL A 121 6.58 4.97 1.81
C VAL A 121 5.30 4.67 2.59
N LEU A 122 5.42 4.25 3.84
CA LEU A 122 4.27 3.98 4.70
C LEU A 122 3.45 5.26 4.95
N MET A 123 4.10 6.38 5.23
CA MET A 123 3.44 7.67 5.46
C MET A 123 2.71 8.15 4.21
N ASP A 124 3.35 8.09 3.05
CA ASP A 124 2.74 8.44 1.76
C ASP A 124 1.52 7.55 1.45
N LEU A 125 1.59 6.24 1.73
CA LEU A 125 0.43 5.36 1.61
C LEU A 125 -0.71 5.80 2.54
N PHE A 126 -0.43 6.20 3.78
CA PHE A 126 -1.47 6.69 4.69
C PHE A 126 -2.13 7.97 4.17
N THR A 127 -1.36 8.93 3.65
CA THR A 127 -1.89 10.16 3.05
C THR A 127 -2.84 9.85 1.90
N ARG A 128 -2.45 8.96 0.98
CA ARG A 128 -3.26 8.60 -0.20
C ARG A 128 -4.52 7.79 0.12
N ASN A 129 -4.63 7.23 1.33
CA ASN A 129 -5.69 6.28 1.70
C ASN A 129 -6.52 6.77 2.91
N ASN A 130 -6.68 8.09 3.09
CA ASN A 130 -7.47 8.68 4.17
C ASN A 130 -7.07 8.16 5.57
N TYR A 131 -5.77 7.96 5.79
CA TYR A 131 -5.19 7.48 7.05
C TYR A 131 -5.64 6.08 7.49
N GLN A 132 -6.24 5.30 6.58
CA GLN A 132 -6.68 3.93 6.83
C GLN A 132 -6.07 2.98 5.81
N LEU A 133 -5.20 2.10 6.29
CA LEU A 133 -4.53 1.12 5.43
C LEU A 133 -4.99 -0.29 5.73
N THR A 134 -5.19 -1.07 4.68
CA THR A 134 -5.33 -2.52 4.74
C THR A 134 -4.05 -3.16 4.21
N ILE A 135 -3.86 -4.45 4.46
CA ILE A 135 -2.74 -5.19 3.87
C ILE A 135 -2.87 -5.20 2.33
N ALA A 136 -4.10 -5.27 1.80
CA ALA A 136 -4.34 -5.22 0.36
C ALA A 136 -3.90 -3.89 -0.27
N ARG A 137 -4.25 -2.75 0.37
CA ARG A 137 -3.81 -1.41 -0.05
C ARG A 137 -2.29 -1.28 -0.05
N ILE A 138 -1.62 -1.79 0.98
CA ILE A 138 -0.15 -1.77 1.01
C ILE A 138 0.42 -2.63 -0.12
N ILE A 139 -0.07 -3.84 -0.36
CA ILE A 139 0.40 -4.71 -1.45
C ILE A 139 0.18 -4.05 -2.82
N ALA A 140 -1.00 -3.48 -3.07
CA ALA A 140 -1.32 -2.81 -4.32
C ALA A 140 -0.43 -1.56 -4.53
N GLY A 141 -0.30 -0.74 -3.49
CA GLY A 141 0.45 0.51 -3.51
C GLY A 141 1.97 0.38 -3.43
N THR A 142 2.52 -0.82 -3.22
CA THR A 142 3.97 -1.06 -3.13
C THR A 142 4.47 -2.17 -4.05
N GLY A 143 3.61 -3.05 -4.54
CA GLY A 143 4.02 -4.25 -5.27
C GLY A 143 4.71 -5.32 -4.40
N LEU A 144 4.87 -5.08 -3.09
CA LEU A 144 5.55 -6.00 -2.18
C LEU A 144 4.76 -7.29 -1.96
N SER A 145 5.47 -8.38 -1.67
CA SER A 145 4.82 -9.63 -1.29
C SER A 145 4.17 -9.54 0.10
N LEU A 146 3.15 -10.36 0.32
CA LEU A 146 2.47 -10.49 1.61
C LEU A 146 3.47 -10.80 2.75
N ALA A 147 4.52 -11.57 2.47
CA ALA A 147 5.54 -11.90 3.47
C ALA A 147 6.35 -10.67 3.87
N GLN A 148 6.80 -9.87 2.90
CA GLN A 148 7.51 -8.60 3.14
C GLN A 148 6.61 -7.62 3.91
N VAL A 149 5.36 -7.44 3.47
CA VAL A 149 4.40 -6.54 4.12
C VAL A 149 4.11 -6.97 5.56
N LYS A 150 3.88 -8.27 5.81
CA LYS A 150 3.67 -8.78 7.18
C LYS A 150 4.88 -8.58 8.09
N LYS A 151 6.08 -8.71 7.55
CA LYS A 151 7.32 -8.46 8.29
C LYS A 151 7.41 -6.98 8.67
N ALA A 152 7.33 -6.08 7.69
CA ALA A 152 7.40 -4.64 7.91
C ALA A 152 6.32 -4.14 8.88
N ILE A 153 5.06 -4.57 8.74
CA ILE A 153 3.98 -4.23 9.68
C ILE A 153 4.31 -4.68 11.11
N ARG A 154 4.95 -5.84 11.28
CA ARG A 154 5.34 -6.32 12.62
C ARG A 154 6.40 -5.42 13.22
N ASP A 155 7.37 -5.01 12.43
CA ASP A 155 8.47 -4.13 12.85
C ASP A 155 7.91 -2.75 13.24
N PHE A 156 7.09 -2.12 12.39
CA PHE A 156 6.41 -0.84 12.72
C PHE A 156 5.48 -0.93 13.94
N LYS A 157 4.87 -2.08 14.22
CA LYS A 157 4.09 -2.29 15.44
C LYS A 157 4.96 -2.36 16.68
N LYS A 158 6.10 -3.06 16.58
CA LYS A 158 7.07 -3.17 17.66
C LYS A 158 7.61 -1.78 18.02
N ASP A 159 7.86 -0.96 17.01
CA ASP A 159 8.35 0.41 17.15
C ASP A 159 7.26 1.41 17.52
N LYS A 160 6.03 0.93 17.77
CA LYS A 160 4.86 1.75 18.15
C LYS A 160 4.55 2.88 17.16
N VAL A 161 4.84 2.67 15.88
CA VAL A 161 4.43 3.60 14.80
C VAL A 161 2.97 3.38 14.42
N ILE A 162 2.57 2.10 14.33
CA ILE A 162 1.22 1.71 13.92
C ILE A 162 0.55 0.82 14.97
N TYR A 163 -0.76 0.68 14.83
CA TYR A 163 -1.54 -0.38 15.47
C TYR A 163 -2.54 -0.95 14.47
N SER A 164 -3.16 -2.08 14.81
CA SER A 164 -4.25 -2.62 14.01
C SER A 164 -5.53 -2.67 14.82
N MET A 165 -6.61 -2.28 14.18
CA MET A 165 -7.97 -2.54 14.63
C MET A 165 -8.60 -3.59 13.72
N GLN A 166 -9.52 -4.37 14.27
CA GLN A 166 -10.36 -5.28 13.50
C GLN A 166 -11.78 -4.76 13.61
N ASP A 167 -12.41 -4.49 12.47
CA ASP A 167 -13.82 -4.11 12.46
C ASP A 167 -14.73 -5.33 12.67
N PHE A 168 -16.02 -5.07 12.85
CA PHE A 168 -17.05 -6.12 13.00
C PHE A 168 -17.17 -7.03 11.76
N GLN A 169 -16.76 -6.56 10.59
CA GLN A 169 -16.72 -7.34 9.35
C GLN A 169 -15.40 -8.12 9.20
N SER A 170 -14.59 -8.19 10.26
CA SER A 170 -13.28 -8.83 10.29
C SER A 170 -12.29 -8.25 9.28
N ASN A 171 -12.46 -7.00 8.86
CA ASN A 171 -11.47 -6.23 8.13
C ASN A 171 -10.42 -5.73 9.13
N LYS A 172 -9.16 -6.06 8.86
CA LYS A 172 -8.05 -5.59 9.67
C LYS A 172 -7.54 -4.27 9.10
N VAL A 173 -7.87 -3.19 9.79
CA VAL A 173 -7.42 -1.83 9.45
C VAL A 173 -6.16 -1.51 10.24
N ILE A 174 -5.20 -0.88 9.59
CA ILE A 174 -3.95 -0.42 10.15
C ILE A 174 -4.05 1.10 10.27
N LEU A 175 -3.69 1.61 11.44
CA LEU A 175 -3.81 3.02 11.81
C LEU A 175 -2.48 3.51 12.42
N LEU A 176 -2.19 4.80 12.24
CA LEU A 176 -1.04 5.47 12.87
C LEU A 176 -1.31 5.74 14.35
N ARG A 177 -0.30 5.50 15.19
CA ARG A 177 -0.30 5.93 16.60
C ARG A 177 0.05 7.41 16.70
N GLU A 178 -0.31 8.04 17.81
CA GLU A 178 0.28 9.34 18.17
C GLU A 178 1.78 9.18 18.52
N PRO A 179 2.65 10.14 18.17
CA PRO A 179 2.37 11.44 17.55
C PRO A 179 2.33 11.41 16.01
N TYR A 180 2.60 10.27 15.38
CA TYR A 180 2.71 10.15 13.93
C TYR A 180 1.43 10.58 13.20
N ARG A 181 0.26 10.31 13.78
CA ARG A 181 -1.02 10.76 13.24
C ARG A 181 -1.14 12.28 13.24
N SER A 182 -0.83 12.94 14.36
CA SER A 182 -0.84 14.40 14.46
C SER A 182 0.21 15.07 13.56
N ASN A 183 1.40 14.48 13.47
CA ASN A 183 2.47 15.00 12.61
C ASN A 183 2.13 14.83 11.12
N LEU A 184 1.51 13.73 10.71
CA LEU A 184 1.04 13.55 9.34
C LEU A 184 -0.11 14.51 9.00
N ALA A 185 -1.00 14.78 9.95
CA ALA A 185 -2.00 15.81 9.80
C ALA A 185 -1.37 17.21 9.67
N SER A 186 -0.25 17.50 10.35
CA SER A 186 0.49 18.76 10.13
C SER A 186 1.28 18.82 8.84
N LEU A 187 1.70 17.67 8.30
CA LEU A 187 2.33 17.55 6.97
C LEU A 187 1.29 17.67 5.83
N ASN A 188 0.05 17.27 6.10
CA ASN A 188 -1.11 17.35 5.20
C ASN A 188 -2.02 18.56 5.47
N THR A 189 -1.79 19.34 6.53
CA THR A 189 -2.04 20.77 6.46
C THR A 189 -1.14 21.19 5.32
N PRO A 190 -1.68 21.64 4.17
CA PRO A 190 -0.83 21.95 3.04
C PRO A 190 0.23 22.92 3.55
N ALA A 191 1.47 22.44 3.64
CA ALA A 191 2.59 23.31 3.42
C ALA A 191 2.29 23.89 2.05
N ILE A 192 1.97 25.18 2.03
CA ILE A 192 1.71 25.97 0.83
C ILE A 192 3.05 25.97 0.09
N GLY A 193 3.27 24.88 -0.64
CA GLY A 193 4.47 24.55 -1.38
C GLY A 193 4.03 24.31 -2.81
N GLU A 194 4.15 25.38 -3.59
CA GLU A 194 4.17 25.40 -5.05
C GLU A 194 2.92 24.97 -5.85
N GLU A 195 1.76 24.77 -5.22
CA GLU A 195 0.49 24.75 -5.97
C GLU A 195 -0.37 26.00 -5.69
N LYS A 196 -0.05 27.07 -6.43
CA LYS A 196 -0.88 28.25 -6.72
C LYS A 196 -1.59 28.88 -5.51
N LEU A 197 -0.95 29.88 -4.89
CA LEU A 197 -1.70 30.98 -4.25
C LEU A 197 -2.67 31.55 -5.30
N ASN A 198 -3.95 31.17 -5.17
CA ASN A 198 -5.02 31.58 -6.08
C ASN A 198 -5.65 32.88 -5.53
N LEU A 199 -6.18 33.71 -6.42
CA LEU A 199 -6.85 34.96 -6.07
C LEU A 199 -7.99 34.77 -5.07
N GLU A 200 -8.64 33.59 -5.08
CA GLU A 200 -9.71 33.29 -4.12
C GLU A 200 -9.18 33.07 -2.70
N THR A 201 -8.03 32.42 -2.55
CA THR A 201 -7.35 32.26 -1.26
C THR A 201 -6.89 33.61 -0.74
N LEU A 202 -6.30 34.42 -1.62
CA LEU A 202 -5.84 35.78 -1.28
C LEU A 202 -7.02 36.70 -0.91
N ARG A 203 -8.16 36.55 -1.60
CA ARG A 203 -9.42 37.23 -1.26
C ARG A 203 -9.90 36.89 0.14
N GLN A 204 -9.89 35.61 0.51
CA GLN A 204 -10.27 35.18 1.86
C GLN A 204 -9.32 35.73 2.92
N GLU A 205 -8.02 35.72 2.66
CA GLU A 205 -7.04 36.33 3.57
C GLU A 205 -7.25 37.85 3.72
N MET A 206 -7.52 38.55 2.62
CA MET A 206 -7.82 39.98 2.63
C MET A 206 -9.09 40.28 3.45
N MET A 207 -10.16 39.50 3.29
CA MET A 207 -11.40 39.66 4.07
C MET A 207 -11.17 39.45 5.59
N ASN A 208 -10.27 38.53 5.96
CA ASN A 208 -9.97 38.24 7.35
C ASN A 208 -9.07 39.31 8.00
N ARG A 209 -8.09 39.84 7.25
CA ARG A 209 -7.04 40.70 7.78
C ARG A 209 -7.27 42.18 7.54
N ARG A 210 -8.15 42.53 6.59
CA ARG A 210 -8.42 43.88 6.08
C ARG A 210 -7.23 44.62 5.45
N GLN A 211 -6.02 44.06 5.56
CA GLN A 211 -4.81 44.54 4.93
C GLN A 211 -3.84 43.39 4.61
N LEU A 212 -3.13 43.48 3.50
CA LEU A 212 -2.04 42.57 3.12
C LEU A 212 -0.89 43.36 2.50
N SER A 213 0.34 42.86 2.66
CA SER A 213 1.55 43.40 2.03
C SER A 213 2.32 42.32 1.28
N GLY A 214 3.08 42.72 0.26
CA GLY A 214 3.87 41.79 -0.55
C GLY A 214 4.87 40.99 0.28
N SER A 215 5.58 41.64 1.21
CA SER A 215 6.57 40.95 2.06
C SER A 215 5.94 39.94 3.01
N GLU A 216 4.70 40.18 3.47
CA GLU A 216 3.97 39.22 4.29
C GLU A 216 3.58 37.98 3.49
N LEU A 217 3.16 38.15 2.23
CA LEU A 217 2.83 37.03 1.35
C LEU A 217 4.07 36.20 1.00
N VAL A 218 5.20 36.86 0.69
CA VAL A 218 6.49 36.19 0.43
C VAL A 218 6.88 35.30 1.62
N ARG A 219 6.81 35.84 2.84
CA ARG A 219 7.19 35.09 4.05
C ARG A 219 6.24 33.93 4.39
N ARG A 220 4.94 34.08 4.08
CA ARG A 220 3.92 33.09 4.45
C ARG A 220 3.76 31.97 3.44
N HIS A 221 3.87 32.31 2.17
CA HIS A 221 3.49 31.42 1.06
C HIS A 221 4.69 30.98 0.23
N ASP A 222 5.91 31.34 0.64
CA ASP A 222 7.17 30.99 -0.02
C ASP A 222 7.16 31.30 -1.53
N ILE A 223 6.59 32.46 -1.88
CA ILE A 223 6.51 32.96 -3.26
C ILE A 223 7.54 34.07 -3.51
N THR A 224 7.89 34.29 -4.78
CA THR A 224 8.75 35.42 -5.15
C THR A 224 8.06 36.77 -4.90
N ALA A 225 8.85 37.80 -4.61
CA ALA A 225 8.34 39.16 -4.38
C ALA A 225 7.53 39.67 -5.59
N ASP A 226 8.05 39.47 -6.81
CA ASP A 226 7.37 39.85 -8.04
C ASP A 226 6.00 39.16 -8.17
N ARG A 227 5.93 37.87 -7.82
CA ARG A 227 4.67 37.12 -7.89
C ARG A 227 3.66 37.56 -6.82
N ALA A 228 4.14 37.93 -5.64
CA ALA A 228 3.31 38.46 -4.57
C ALA A 228 2.65 39.78 -4.97
N GLU A 229 3.42 40.69 -5.58
CA GLU A 229 2.91 41.96 -6.08
C GLU A 229 1.91 41.76 -7.23
N ASP A 230 2.22 40.93 -8.22
CA ASP A 230 1.31 40.61 -9.33
C ASP A 230 -0.07 40.12 -8.84
N LEU A 231 -0.09 39.32 -7.78
CA LEU A 231 -1.32 38.78 -7.21
C LEU A 231 -2.10 39.83 -6.40
N LEU A 232 -1.40 40.71 -5.68
CA LEU A 232 -2.01 41.81 -4.96
C LEU A 232 -2.59 42.86 -5.91
N GLU A 233 -1.90 43.19 -7.00
CA GLU A 233 -2.41 44.10 -8.03
C GLU A 233 -3.69 43.54 -8.68
N GLN A 234 -3.68 42.26 -9.08
CA GLN A 234 -4.86 41.59 -9.60
C GLN A 234 -6.03 41.55 -8.60
N LEU A 235 -5.74 41.43 -7.30
CA LEU A 235 -6.77 41.46 -6.27
C LEU A 235 -7.28 42.89 -6.03
N ALA A 236 -6.41 43.89 -6.08
CA ALA A 236 -6.75 45.30 -5.94
C ALA A 236 -7.71 45.74 -7.03
N ASP A 237 -7.46 45.35 -8.27
CA ASP A 237 -8.35 45.61 -9.41
C ASP A 237 -9.74 44.97 -9.22
N LYS A 238 -9.79 43.74 -8.72
CA LYS A 238 -11.05 43.00 -8.53
C LYS A 238 -11.88 43.48 -7.35
N MET A 239 -11.23 43.97 -6.29
CA MET A 239 -11.88 44.32 -5.02
C MET A 239 -11.91 45.81 -4.73
N SER A 240 -11.39 46.66 -5.64
CA SER A 240 -11.27 48.10 -5.46
C SER A 240 -10.54 48.45 -4.15
N LEU A 241 -9.40 47.80 -3.92
CA LEU A 241 -8.61 47.99 -2.70
C LEU A 241 -7.90 49.36 -2.70
N ILE A 242 -7.77 49.96 -1.53
CA ILE A 242 -6.94 51.16 -1.33
C ILE A 242 -5.49 50.71 -1.26
N THR A 243 -4.62 51.35 -2.04
CA THR A 243 -3.17 51.13 -1.97
C THR A 243 -2.51 52.29 -1.22
N GLU A 244 -1.78 51.97 -0.17
CA GLU A 244 -1.00 52.92 0.63
C GLU A 244 0.48 52.51 0.66
N ILE A 245 1.37 53.45 0.92
CA ILE A 245 2.78 53.18 1.17
C ILE A 245 3.03 53.36 2.66
N ASP A 246 3.59 52.35 3.30
CA ASP A 246 3.88 52.37 4.72
C ASP A 246 5.14 53.19 5.07
N ALA A 247 5.42 53.34 6.37
CA ALA A 247 6.59 54.08 6.84
C ALA A 247 7.94 53.46 6.43
N LYS A 248 7.94 52.22 5.90
CA LYS A 248 9.12 51.50 5.41
C LYS A 248 9.24 51.54 3.88
N GLY A 249 8.29 52.18 3.19
CA GLY A 249 8.24 52.25 1.73
C GLY A 249 7.59 51.03 1.07
N GLU A 250 6.92 50.16 1.84
CA GLU A 250 6.23 48.98 1.32
C GLU A 250 4.78 49.31 0.92
N ARG A 251 4.32 48.76 -0.21
CA ARG A 251 2.93 48.88 -0.63
C ARG A 251 2.04 47.97 0.24
N ILE A 252 0.99 48.56 0.80
CA ILE A 252 -0.04 47.86 1.56
C ILE A 252 -1.37 48.03 0.84
N TYR A 253 -2.09 46.93 0.67
CA TYR A 253 -3.41 46.90 0.07
C TYR A 253 -4.45 46.72 1.16
N ARG A 254 -5.46 47.60 1.23
CA ARG A 254 -6.51 47.61 2.24
C ARG A 254 -7.90 47.55 1.64
N LEU A 255 -8.80 46.86 2.33
CA LEU A 255 -10.23 46.94 2.04
C LEU A 255 -10.74 48.34 2.40
N ASN A 256 -11.55 48.92 1.51
CA ASN A 256 -12.28 50.17 1.72
C ASN A 256 -13.31 50.02 2.85
#